data_AF-A0A8T7C590-F1
#
_entry.id   AF-A0A8T7C590-F1
#
_cell.length_a   1.000
_cell.length_b   1.000
_cell.length_c   1.000
_cell.angle_alpha   90.00
_cell.angle_beta   90.00
_cell.angle_gamma   90.00
#
_symmetry.space_group_name_H-M   'P 1'
#
loop_
_entity.id
_entity.type
_entity.pdbx_description
1 polymer ?
#
loop_
_entity_poly.entity_id
_entity_poly.type
_entity_poly.pdbx_seq_one_letter_code
_entity_poly.pdbx_strand_id
1 'polypeptide(L)'
;MREIESYTMNFGPQHPAAHGVLRLVLEMDGEVIHRADPHVGLLHRGTEKLAETKPFNQSIGYMDRLDYVSMMCNEHGYVMAIEKLLGVTVPERAQYIRVMFDEITRILNHLMWIGAHGLDIGAMTLFLYAFREREDLMDCYEAVSGARLHATYYRPGGVYRDLPEHMPKLQPSRYRSQKDADKVNVNRDGSLLDFIADFCERFPGCVDDYETLLTDNRIWKQRTVNIGVVTPERALALGFSGPMLRGSGIEWDLRKKQPYEVYDRVEFDIPVGVNGDCYDRYLVRVEEMRQSNRIIQQCVDWLRDNPGPVMVGDAKVAPPQRPDMKADMESLIHHFKLFTEGFCVPAGEAYAALEHPKGEFGCYLISDGANKPFRCKIRAPGFAHLSAMNEMVSGHMLADVVAVIGTQDIVFGEVDR
;
A
#
# COMPACT_ATOMS: atom_id res chain seq x y z
N MET A 1 -5.96 43.42 30.64
CA MET A 1 -5.49 42.09 30.22
C MET A 1 -4.78 42.29 28.89
N ARG A 2 -3.53 41.82 28.73
CA ARG A 2 -2.91 41.78 27.40
C ARG A 2 -3.73 40.80 26.57
N GLU A 3 -4.26 41.24 25.43
CA GLU A 3 -4.87 40.33 24.46
C GLU A 3 -3.80 39.33 24.02
N ILE A 4 -4.15 38.05 24.06
CA ILE A 4 -3.28 36.96 23.62
C ILE A 4 -3.30 37.03 22.09
N GLU A 5 -2.22 37.53 21.49
CA GLU A 5 -2.05 37.51 20.03
C GLU A 5 -1.57 36.13 19.60
N SER A 6 -2.39 35.42 18.83
CA SER A 6 -2.02 34.16 18.21
C SER A 6 -0.92 34.38 17.16
N TYR A 7 0.17 33.61 17.25
CA TYR A 7 1.25 33.62 16.26
C TYR A 7 0.93 32.63 15.14
N THR A 8 1.01 33.06 13.89
CA THR A 8 0.85 32.17 12.72
C THR A 8 2.21 31.68 12.25
N MET A 9 2.46 30.38 12.36
CA MET A 9 3.66 29.72 11.83
C MET A 9 3.32 28.96 10.55
N ASN A 10 4.12 29.19 9.51
CA ASN A 10 4.01 28.42 8.27
C ASN A 10 5.03 27.28 8.26
N PHE A 11 4.56 26.06 8.44
CA PHE A 11 5.34 24.86 8.23
C PHE A 11 5.45 24.64 6.71
N GLY A 12 6.59 25.02 6.17
CA GLY A 12 6.79 25.11 4.73
C GLY A 12 6.80 23.75 4.02
N PRO A 13 6.60 23.75 2.69
CA PRO A 13 6.61 22.54 1.86
C PRO A 13 7.96 21.81 1.83
N GLN A 14 9.04 22.47 2.24
CA GLN A 14 10.37 21.90 2.32
C GLN A 14 10.74 21.70 3.79
N HIS A 15 10.23 20.63 4.39
CA HIS A 15 10.57 20.22 5.75
C HIS A 15 10.73 18.70 5.82
N PRO A 16 11.75 18.15 6.52
CA PRO A 16 11.97 16.71 6.60
C PRO A 16 10.75 15.91 7.10
N ALA A 17 10.12 16.37 8.18
CA ALA A 17 8.93 15.73 8.76
C ALA A 17 7.64 15.89 7.91
N ALA A 18 7.67 16.63 6.81
CA ALA A 18 6.54 16.71 5.89
C ALA A 18 6.46 15.52 4.93
N HIS A 19 7.45 14.62 4.90
CA HIS A 19 7.52 13.43 4.03
C HIS A 19 7.00 13.64 2.60
N GLY A 20 7.51 14.70 1.96
CA GLY A 20 7.03 15.15 0.66
C GLY A 20 6.82 16.65 0.66
N VAL A 21 5.63 17.08 0.26
CA VAL A 21 5.32 18.49 0.03
C VAL A 21 4.01 18.83 0.73
N LEU A 22 4.08 19.17 2.02
CA LEU A 22 2.95 19.64 2.81
C LEU A 22 3.20 21.07 3.27
N ARG A 23 2.21 21.95 3.07
CA ARG A 23 2.21 23.26 3.70
C ARG A 23 1.17 23.26 4.83
N LEU A 24 1.61 23.37 6.07
CA LEU A 24 0.73 23.39 7.24
C LEU A 24 0.79 24.78 7.88
N VAL A 25 -0.33 25.51 7.88
CA VAL A 25 -0.43 26.81 8.56
C VAL A 25 -0.95 26.56 9.97
N LEU A 26 -0.12 26.87 10.96
CA LEU A 26 -0.41 26.66 12.37
C LEU A 26 -0.69 28.00 13.05
N GLU A 27 -1.84 28.13 13.70
CA GLU A 27 -2.13 29.22 14.62
C GLU A 27 -1.81 28.73 16.04
N MET A 28 -0.84 29.38 16.68
CA MET A 28 -0.27 28.93 17.95
C MET A 28 -0.39 30.01 19.02
N ASP A 29 -0.61 29.59 20.26
CA ASP A 29 -0.45 30.41 21.46
C ASP A 29 0.76 29.88 22.25
N GLY A 30 1.90 30.56 22.11
CA GLY A 30 3.19 30.04 22.58
C GLY A 30 3.58 28.75 21.85
N GLU A 31 3.60 27.62 22.57
CA GLU A 31 3.92 26.29 22.03
C GLU A 31 2.68 25.47 21.66
N VAL A 32 1.50 25.86 22.16
CA VAL A 32 0.25 25.11 22.01
C VAL A 32 -0.46 25.52 20.73
N ILE A 33 -0.91 24.54 19.95
CA ILE A 33 -1.60 24.77 18.69
C ILE A 33 -3.09 24.95 18.96
N HIS A 34 -3.65 26.05 18.46
CA HIS A 34 -5.08 26.31 18.50
C HIS A 34 -5.77 25.77 17.26
N ARG A 35 -5.18 26.02 16.09
CA ARG A 35 -5.72 25.62 14.78
C ARG A 35 -4.60 25.22 13.83
N ALA A 36 -4.84 24.18 13.02
CA ALA A 36 -3.97 23.74 11.96
C ALA A 36 -4.75 23.68 10.63
N ASP A 37 -4.21 24.32 9.59
CA ASP A 37 -4.79 24.32 8.24
C ASP A 37 -3.82 23.66 7.24
N PRO A 38 -4.06 22.39 6.85
CA PRO A 38 -3.24 21.69 5.89
C PRO A 38 -3.59 22.11 4.46
N HIS A 39 -2.70 22.88 3.83
CA HIS A 39 -2.78 23.20 2.41
C HIS A 39 -2.19 22.06 1.57
N VAL A 40 -3.07 21.38 0.84
CA VAL A 40 -2.75 20.30 -0.10
C VAL A 40 -2.87 20.77 -1.56
N GLY A 41 -2.53 19.92 -2.52
CA GLY A 41 -2.60 20.20 -3.96
C GLY A 41 -1.26 20.54 -4.61
N LEU A 42 -0.16 20.53 -3.85
CA LEU A 42 1.18 20.82 -4.36
C LEU A 42 1.72 19.71 -5.27
N LEU A 43 1.21 18.48 -5.11
CA LEU A 43 1.54 17.33 -5.97
C LEU A 43 0.36 16.91 -6.87
N HIS A 44 -0.66 17.77 -7.05
CA HIS A 44 -1.82 17.44 -7.85
C HIS A 44 -1.46 17.38 -9.34
N ARG A 45 -1.64 16.21 -9.94
CA ARG A 45 -1.24 15.92 -11.34
C ARG A 45 -2.45 15.75 -12.28
N GLY A 46 -3.67 15.86 -11.78
CA GLY A 46 -4.89 15.61 -12.56
C GLY A 46 -4.98 14.15 -13.03
N THR A 47 -4.58 13.21 -12.17
CA THR A 47 -4.47 11.78 -12.50
C THR A 47 -5.82 11.20 -12.89
N GLU A 48 -6.88 11.56 -12.17
CA GLU A 48 -8.26 11.15 -12.50
C GLU A 48 -8.67 11.64 -13.90
N LYS A 49 -8.25 12.86 -14.28
CA LYS A 49 -8.55 13.42 -15.59
C LYS A 49 -7.75 12.75 -16.70
N LEU A 50 -6.49 12.43 -16.45
CA LEU A 50 -5.67 11.68 -17.40
C LEU A 50 -6.21 10.27 -17.62
N ALA A 51 -6.72 9.62 -16.58
CA ALA A 51 -7.32 8.29 -16.68
C ALA A 51 -8.54 8.26 -17.62
N GLU A 52 -9.38 9.31 -17.64
CA GLU A 52 -10.53 9.44 -18.57
C GLU A 52 -10.11 9.49 -20.05
N THR A 53 -8.91 9.98 -20.35
CA THR A 53 -8.47 10.13 -21.75
C THR A 53 -7.92 8.85 -22.36
N LYS A 54 -7.53 7.89 -21.51
CA LYS A 54 -6.78 6.68 -21.90
C LYS A 54 -7.61 5.41 -21.72
N PRO A 55 -7.34 4.36 -22.50
CA PRO A 55 -7.96 3.05 -22.30
C PRO A 55 -7.65 2.46 -20.92
N PHE A 56 -8.54 1.61 -20.40
CA PHE A 56 -8.42 1.00 -19.06
C PHE A 56 -7.03 0.40 -18.78
N ASN A 57 -6.48 -0.41 -19.69
CA ASN A 57 -5.18 -1.06 -19.53
C ASN A 57 -4.00 -0.08 -19.43
N GLN A 58 -4.09 1.09 -20.08
CA GLN A 58 -3.03 2.09 -20.07
C GLN A 58 -3.07 2.93 -18.78
N SER A 59 -4.23 2.98 -18.11
CA SER A 59 -4.42 3.74 -16.89
C SER A 59 -3.91 3.03 -15.63
N ILE A 60 -3.63 1.72 -15.70
CA ILE A 60 -3.13 0.92 -14.56
C ILE A 60 -1.86 1.54 -13.97
N GLY A 61 -0.88 1.90 -14.79
CA GLY A 61 0.38 2.47 -14.29
C GLY A 61 0.27 3.87 -13.66
N TYR A 62 -0.91 4.52 -13.71
CA TYR A 62 -1.17 5.69 -12.89
C TYR A 62 -1.49 5.31 -11.44
N MET A 63 -2.12 4.16 -11.21
CA MET A 63 -2.54 3.70 -9.89
C MET A 63 -1.32 3.37 -9.02
N ASP A 64 -0.28 2.75 -9.56
CA ASP A 64 1.00 2.48 -8.89
C ASP A 64 1.69 3.77 -8.39
N ARG A 65 1.35 4.92 -8.96
CA ARG A 65 2.00 6.22 -8.72
C ARG A 65 1.19 7.14 -7.81
N LEU A 66 0.02 6.68 -7.35
CA LEU A 66 -0.78 7.37 -6.34
C LEU A 66 -0.10 7.22 -4.99
N ASP A 67 -0.30 6.10 -4.31
CA ASP A 67 0.58 5.70 -3.23
C ASP A 67 1.75 4.87 -3.80
N TYR A 68 2.89 5.53 -3.93
CA TYR A 68 4.13 4.95 -4.45
C TYR A 68 4.82 4.00 -3.47
N VAL A 69 4.27 3.81 -2.26
CA VAL A 69 4.76 2.83 -1.28
C VAL A 69 3.98 1.52 -1.40
N SER A 70 2.71 1.56 -1.82
CA SER A 70 1.82 0.40 -1.94
C SER A 70 1.26 0.21 -3.35
N MET A 71 2.17 -0.04 -4.28
CA MET A 71 1.90 -0.09 -5.71
C MET A 71 0.88 -1.17 -6.08
N MET A 72 1.11 -2.42 -5.66
CA MET A 72 0.25 -3.56 -6.04
C MET A 72 -1.16 -3.45 -5.45
N CYS A 73 -1.29 -3.00 -4.19
CA CYS A 73 -2.61 -2.79 -3.58
C CYS A 73 -3.43 -1.74 -4.35
N ASN A 74 -2.80 -0.68 -4.86
CA ASN A 74 -3.48 0.31 -5.70
C ASN A 74 -3.90 -0.26 -7.06
N GLU A 75 -3.03 -1.04 -7.70
CA GLU A 75 -3.37 -1.78 -8.91
C GLU A 75 -4.58 -2.68 -8.67
N HIS A 76 -4.60 -3.39 -7.54
CA HIS A 76 -5.65 -4.33 -7.20
C HIS A 76 -7.01 -3.64 -7.08
N GLY A 77 -7.09 -2.51 -6.38
CA GLY A 77 -8.36 -1.78 -6.24
C GLY A 77 -8.96 -1.35 -7.57
N TYR A 78 -8.09 -0.91 -8.48
CA TYR A 78 -8.49 -0.52 -9.82
C TYR A 78 -8.92 -1.72 -10.68
N VAL A 79 -8.13 -2.80 -10.65
CA VAL A 79 -8.40 -4.03 -11.41
C VAL A 79 -9.68 -4.71 -10.93
N MET A 80 -9.90 -4.78 -9.62
CA MET A 80 -11.11 -5.36 -9.02
C MET A 80 -12.37 -4.59 -9.44
N ALA A 81 -12.29 -3.26 -9.53
CA ALA A 81 -13.40 -2.44 -10.04
C ALA A 81 -13.72 -2.76 -11.52
N ILE A 82 -12.69 -2.99 -12.35
CA ILE A 82 -12.87 -3.37 -13.76
C ILE A 82 -13.44 -4.79 -13.86
N GLU A 83 -12.92 -5.75 -13.09
CA GLU A 83 -13.39 -7.14 -13.08
C GLU A 83 -14.86 -7.24 -12.66
N LYS A 84 -15.27 -6.42 -11.69
CA LYS A 84 -16.67 -6.30 -11.26
C LYS A 84 -17.58 -5.73 -12.35
N LEU A 85 -17.11 -4.78 -13.17
CA LEU A 85 -17.85 -4.27 -14.33
C LEU A 85 -17.92 -5.28 -15.48
N LEU A 86 -16.85 -6.06 -15.69
CA LEU A 86 -16.80 -7.10 -16.73
C LEU A 86 -17.56 -8.37 -16.34
N GLY A 87 -17.79 -8.61 -15.05
CA GLY A 87 -18.42 -9.83 -14.54
C GLY A 87 -17.53 -11.08 -14.69
N VAL A 88 -16.21 -10.89 -14.69
CA VAL A 88 -15.23 -11.97 -14.93
C VAL A 88 -14.67 -12.48 -13.61
N THR A 89 -14.67 -13.80 -13.44
CA THR A 89 -14.06 -14.47 -12.29
C THR A 89 -12.60 -14.82 -12.57
N VAL A 90 -11.70 -14.33 -11.73
CA VAL A 90 -10.26 -14.60 -11.81
C VAL A 90 -9.93 -16.03 -11.36
N PRO A 91 -8.96 -16.74 -11.97
CA PRO A 91 -8.54 -18.07 -11.52
C PRO A 91 -8.02 -18.09 -10.08
N GLU A 92 -8.24 -19.20 -9.36
CA GLU A 92 -7.86 -19.30 -7.93
C GLU A 92 -6.36 -19.06 -7.70
N ARG A 93 -5.48 -19.63 -8.53
CA ARG A 93 -4.02 -19.40 -8.41
C ARG A 93 -3.67 -17.92 -8.51
N ALA A 94 -4.29 -17.19 -9.43
CA ALA A 94 -4.06 -15.76 -9.61
C ALA A 94 -4.50 -14.96 -8.39
N GLN A 95 -5.61 -15.35 -7.76
CA GLN A 95 -6.08 -14.73 -6.52
C GLN A 95 -5.10 -14.98 -5.36
N TYR A 96 -4.59 -16.20 -5.19
CA TYR A 96 -3.55 -16.48 -4.18
C TYR A 96 -2.26 -15.69 -4.40
N ILE A 97 -1.83 -15.54 -5.66
CA ILE A 97 -0.66 -14.71 -6.00
C ILE A 97 -0.92 -13.25 -5.63
N ARG A 98 -2.11 -12.71 -5.93
CA ARG A 98 -2.48 -11.34 -5.57
C ARG A 98 -2.52 -11.13 -4.05
N VAL A 99 -3.19 -12.00 -3.30
CA VAL A 99 -3.21 -11.94 -1.83
C VAL A 99 -1.81 -12.00 -1.24
N MET A 100 -0.95 -12.89 -1.75
CA MET A 100 0.45 -12.97 -1.31
C MET A 100 1.21 -11.67 -1.55
N PHE A 101 1.13 -11.08 -2.75
CA PHE A 101 1.80 -9.83 -3.06
C PHE A 101 1.19 -8.61 -2.39
N ASP A 102 -0.10 -8.63 -2.08
CA ASP A 102 -0.76 -7.58 -1.31
C ASP A 102 -0.26 -7.56 0.13
N GLU A 103 -0.08 -8.72 0.76
CA GLU A 103 0.49 -8.80 2.11
C GLU A 103 2.00 -8.50 2.12
N ILE A 104 2.75 -8.86 1.07
CA ILE A 104 4.13 -8.36 0.89
C ILE A 104 4.14 -6.83 0.78
N THR A 105 3.20 -6.26 0.01
CA THR A 105 3.02 -4.80 -0.11
C THR A 105 2.69 -4.17 1.24
N ARG A 106 1.89 -4.84 2.07
CA ARG A 106 1.54 -4.39 3.41
C ARG A 106 2.75 -4.34 4.33
N ILE A 107 3.59 -5.38 4.32
CA ILE A 107 4.88 -5.37 5.04
C ILE A 107 5.76 -4.24 4.52
N LEU A 108 5.91 -4.09 3.20
CA LEU A 108 6.70 -2.99 2.60
C LEU A 108 6.24 -1.60 3.04
N ASN A 109 4.93 -1.39 3.17
CA ASN A 109 4.36 -0.13 3.64
C ASN A 109 4.61 0.07 5.14
N HIS A 110 4.30 -0.91 5.98
CA HIS A 110 4.53 -0.79 7.42
C HIS A 110 6.02 -0.62 7.78
N LEU A 111 6.94 -1.22 7.03
CA LEU A 111 8.38 -1.01 7.17
C LEU A 111 8.81 0.42 6.77
N MET A 112 8.26 0.95 5.67
CA MET A 112 8.51 2.36 5.31
C MET A 112 7.97 3.30 6.39
N TRP A 113 6.74 3.04 6.85
CA TRP A 113 6.07 3.82 7.86
C TRP A 113 6.84 3.84 9.19
N ILE A 114 7.20 2.66 9.74
CA ILE A 114 7.89 2.57 11.02
C ILE A 114 9.29 3.20 10.93
N GLY A 115 9.98 3.04 9.80
CA GLY A 115 11.27 3.67 9.54
C GLY A 115 11.18 5.19 9.47
N ALA A 116 10.21 5.72 8.72
CA ALA A 116 10.00 7.16 8.56
C ALA A 116 9.49 7.83 9.85
N HIS A 117 8.49 7.23 10.50
CA HIS A 117 7.96 7.72 11.77
C HIS A 117 9.00 7.65 12.90
N GLY A 118 9.79 6.57 12.92
CA GLY A 118 10.95 6.45 13.80
C GLY A 118 11.95 7.58 13.56
N LEU A 119 12.32 7.83 12.31
CA LEU A 119 13.26 8.90 11.94
C LEU A 119 12.77 10.29 12.37
N ASP A 120 11.49 10.59 12.20
CA ASP A 120 10.88 11.87 12.59
C ASP A 120 10.92 12.14 14.09
N ILE A 121 10.69 11.10 14.89
CA ILE A 121 10.76 11.20 16.36
C ILE A 121 12.22 11.21 16.83
N GLY A 122 13.15 10.66 16.04
CA GLY A 122 14.60 10.71 16.25
C GLY A 122 15.32 9.35 16.29
N ALA A 123 14.62 8.24 16.04
CA ALA A 123 15.16 6.88 16.04
C ALA A 123 15.77 6.50 14.68
N MET A 124 16.99 6.97 14.39
CA MET A 124 17.65 6.75 13.09
C MET A 124 18.01 5.29 12.78
N THR A 125 18.33 4.47 13.78
CA THR A 125 18.79 3.09 13.58
C THR A 125 17.71 2.22 12.94
N LEU A 126 16.46 2.44 13.34
CA LEU A 126 15.32 1.68 12.85
C LEU A 126 15.08 1.87 11.35
N PHE A 127 15.30 3.09 10.85
CA PHE A 127 15.20 3.38 9.43
C PHE A 127 16.14 2.49 8.59
N LEU A 128 17.38 2.32 9.05
CA LEU A 128 18.36 1.50 8.34
C LEU A 128 18.03 0.02 8.41
N TYR A 129 17.50 -0.46 9.54
CA TYR A 129 17.05 -1.84 9.64
C TYR A 129 15.86 -2.03 8.71
N ALA A 130 14.75 -1.33 8.90
CA ALA A 130 13.55 -1.50 8.08
C ALA A 130 13.82 -1.46 6.56
N PHE A 131 14.75 -0.61 6.08
CA PHE A 131 15.13 -0.57 4.67
C PHE A 131 15.92 -1.80 4.20
N ARG A 132 16.69 -2.46 5.07
CA ARG A 132 17.36 -3.74 4.77
C ARG A 132 16.33 -4.81 4.41
N GLU A 133 15.31 -5.02 5.26
CA GLU A 133 14.25 -6.00 4.97
C GLU A 133 13.41 -5.57 3.76
N ARG A 134 13.22 -4.25 3.58
CA ARG A 134 12.50 -3.70 2.43
C ARG A 134 13.20 -4.01 1.10
N GLU A 135 14.52 -4.00 1.05
CA GLU A 135 15.27 -4.33 -0.17
C GLU A 135 15.07 -5.79 -0.59
N ASP A 136 15.02 -6.74 0.35
CA ASP A 136 14.74 -8.17 0.08
C ASP A 136 13.36 -8.33 -0.60
N LEU A 137 12.34 -7.60 -0.12
CA LEU A 137 11.00 -7.63 -0.72
C LEU A 137 10.93 -6.91 -2.07
N MET A 138 11.73 -5.86 -2.29
CA MET A 138 11.85 -5.20 -3.60
C MET A 138 12.50 -6.11 -4.65
N ASP A 139 13.39 -7.01 -4.24
CA ASP A 139 13.94 -8.03 -5.14
C ASP A 139 12.86 -9.00 -5.61
N CYS A 140 11.84 -9.29 -4.78
CA CYS A 140 10.68 -10.07 -5.21
C CYS A 140 9.89 -9.36 -6.32
N TYR A 141 9.75 -8.03 -6.22
CA TYR A 141 9.02 -7.22 -7.21
C TYR A 141 9.77 -7.19 -8.54
N GLU A 142 11.09 -7.05 -8.46
CA GLU A 142 11.97 -7.10 -9.62
C GLU A 142 11.93 -8.47 -10.30
N ALA A 143 11.97 -9.56 -9.54
CA ALA A 143 11.94 -10.91 -10.08
C ALA A 143 10.65 -11.19 -10.88
N VAL A 144 9.52 -10.64 -10.45
CA VAL A 144 8.21 -10.91 -11.04
C VAL A 144 7.85 -9.93 -12.16
N SER A 145 8.07 -8.64 -11.96
CA SER A 145 7.65 -7.60 -12.89
C SER A 145 8.78 -7.08 -13.78
N GLY A 146 10.04 -7.24 -13.35
CA GLY A 146 11.21 -6.59 -13.93
C GLY A 146 11.42 -5.14 -13.45
N ALA A 147 10.55 -4.61 -12.60
CA ALA A 147 10.68 -3.29 -11.99
C ALA A 147 10.70 -3.42 -10.46
N ARG A 148 11.50 -2.56 -9.79
CA ARG A 148 11.61 -2.61 -8.33
C ARG A 148 10.40 -1.99 -7.62
N LEU A 149 9.85 -0.90 -8.16
CA LEU A 149 8.72 -0.17 -7.54
C LEU A 149 7.43 -0.32 -8.35
N HIS A 150 7.33 0.39 -9.48
CA HIS A 150 6.12 0.39 -10.31
C HIS A 150 6.07 -0.85 -11.19
N ALA A 151 5.35 -1.87 -10.72
CA ALA A 151 5.35 -3.20 -11.30
C ALA A 151 4.36 -3.34 -12.47
N THR A 152 3.18 -2.71 -12.41
CA THR A 152 2.09 -2.90 -13.39
C THR A 152 1.78 -4.37 -13.67
N TYR A 153 1.81 -5.17 -12.60
CA TYR A 153 1.80 -6.62 -12.64
C TYR A 153 0.38 -7.18 -12.63
N TYR A 154 -0.52 -6.56 -11.86
CA TYR A 154 -1.92 -6.94 -11.85
C TYR A 154 -2.61 -6.41 -13.10
N ARG A 155 -3.39 -7.27 -13.73
CA ARG A 155 -4.14 -6.95 -14.94
C ARG A 155 -5.58 -7.44 -14.78
N PRO A 156 -6.55 -6.78 -15.42
CA PRO A 156 -7.92 -7.28 -15.49
C PRO A 156 -7.93 -8.73 -16.00
N GLY A 157 -8.51 -9.63 -15.21
CA GLY A 157 -8.52 -11.07 -15.49
C GLY A 157 -7.37 -11.86 -14.86
N GLY A 158 -6.66 -11.30 -13.88
CA GLY A 158 -5.65 -12.01 -13.08
C GLY A 158 -4.30 -11.32 -13.04
N VAL A 159 -3.26 -12.05 -13.40
CA VAL A 159 -1.87 -11.64 -13.21
C VAL A 159 -1.11 -11.74 -14.53
N TYR A 160 -0.29 -10.74 -14.87
CA TYR A 160 0.35 -10.65 -16.19
C TYR A 160 1.26 -11.84 -16.53
N ARG A 161 2.04 -12.33 -15.56
CA ARG A 161 2.97 -13.46 -15.71
C ARG A 161 2.95 -14.32 -14.46
N ASP A 162 3.20 -15.62 -14.62
CA ASP A 162 3.37 -16.50 -13.45
C ASP A 162 4.70 -16.21 -12.73
N LEU A 163 4.82 -16.74 -11.53
CA LEU A 163 6.02 -16.63 -10.69
C LEU A 163 7.23 -17.28 -11.39
N PRO A 164 8.43 -16.68 -11.32
CA PRO A 164 9.62 -17.28 -11.88
C PRO A 164 10.03 -18.53 -11.10
N GLU A 165 10.38 -19.59 -11.83
CA GLU A 165 10.88 -20.85 -11.25
C GLU A 165 12.22 -20.69 -10.53
N HIS A 166 13.03 -19.70 -10.93
CA HIS A 166 14.35 -19.43 -10.37
C HIS A 166 14.53 -17.94 -10.11
N MET A 167 15.09 -17.60 -8.96
CA MET A 167 15.37 -16.22 -8.61
C MET A 167 16.58 -15.67 -9.41
N PRO A 168 16.50 -14.48 -10.02
CA PRO A 168 17.66 -13.82 -10.62
C PRO A 168 18.84 -13.68 -9.64
N LYS A 169 19.99 -14.27 -10.01
CA LYS A 169 21.24 -14.18 -9.24
C LYS A 169 22.01 -12.92 -9.60
N LEU A 170 22.60 -12.29 -8.59
CA LEU A 170 23.47 -11.13 -8.78
C LEU A 170 24.83 -11.58 -9.33
N GLN A 171 25.28 -10.91 -10.38
CA GLN A 171 26.59 -11.13 -10.97
C GLN A 171 27.66 -10.25 -10.28
N PRO A 172 28.92 -10.70 -10.22
CA PRO A 172 30.02 -9.86 -9.74
C PRO A 172 30.14 -8.62 -10.64
N SER A 173 30.42 -7.47 -10.02
CA SER A 173 30.56 -6.20 -10.74
C SER A 173 31.81 -5.46 -10.31
N ARG A 174 32.11 -4.32 -10.94
CA ARG A 174 33.24 -3.46 -10.55
C ARG A 174 33.20 -3.07 -9.06
N TYR A 175 32.02 -3.01 -8.46
CA TYR A 175 31.81 -2.59 -7.06
C TYR A 175 31.49 -3.75 -6.11
N ARG A 176 31.24 -4.97 -6.61
CA ARG A 176 30.91 -6.15 -5.80
C ARG A 176 31.84 -7.30 -6.11
N SER A 177 32.59 -7.74 -5.10
CA SER A 177 33.46 -8.91 -5.21
C SER A 177 32.63 -10.19 -5.38
N GLN A 178 33.24 -11.25 -5.90
CA GLN A 178 32.56 -12.55 -6.03
C GLN A 178 32.04 -13.05 -4.68
N LYS A 179 32.84 -12.89 -3.61
CA LYS A 179 32.45 -13.31 -2.25
C LYS A 179 31.22 -12.56 -1.74
N ASP A 180 31.06 -11.29 -2.08
CA ASP A 180 29.91 -10.50 -1.66
C ASP A 180 28.67 -10.84 -2.49
N ALA A 181 28.84 -11.15 -3.78
CA ALA A 181 27.77 -11.67 -4.62
C ALA A 181 27.26 -13.03 -4.13
N ASP A 182 28.18 -13.94 -3.79
CA ASP A 182 27.84 -15.28 -3.30
C ASP A 182 27.07 -15.19 -1.97
N LYS A 183 27.45 -14.29 -1.05
CA LYS A 183 26.73 -14.05 0.22
C LYS A 183 25.28 -13.63 0.02
N VAL A 184 25.01 -12.73 -0.94
CA VAL A 184 23.65 -12.27 -1.22
C VAL A 184 22.86 -13.33 -2.00
N ASN A 185 23.55 -14.16 -2.79
CA ASN A 185 22.92 -15.22 -3.57
C ASN A 185 22.58 -16.48 -2.76
N VAL A 186 23.02 -16.63 -1.51
CA VAL A 186 22.70 -17.81 -0.67
C VAL A 186 21.20 -18.10 -0.64
N ASN A 187 20.39 -17.06 -0.49
CA ASN A 187 18.94 -17.21 -0.37
C ASN A 187 18.27 -17.25 -1.76
N ARG A 188 19.02 -16.99 -2.83
CA ARG A 188 18.55 -16.88 -4.23
C ARG A 188 18.79 -18.14 -5.05
N ASP A 189 19.23 -19.23 -4.43
CA ASP A 189 19.54 -20.49 -5.13
C ASP A 189 18.29 -21.28 -5.53
N GLY A 190 17.15 -21.04 -4.87
CA GLY A 190 15.87 -21.71 -5.11
C GLY A 190 14.88 -20.94 -5.98
N SER A 191 13.61 -21.34 -5.88
CA SER A 191 12.49 -20.65 -6.51
C SER A 191 12.13 -19.35 -5.77
N LEU A 192 11.30 -18.50 -6.39
CA LEU A 192 10.80 -17.30 -5.71
C LEU A 192 10.03 -17.65 -4.42
N LEU A 193 9.27 -18.75 -4.42
CA LEU A 193 8.54 -19.22 -3.24
C LEU A 193 9.48 -19.62 -2.12
N ASP A 194 10.65 -20.19 -2.43
CA ASP A 194 11.66 -20.55 -1.42
C ASP A 194 12.34 -19.31 -0.84
N PHE A 195 12.58 -18.29 -1.66
CA PHE A 195 13.09 -17.00 -1.19
C PHE A 195 12.10 -16.30 -0.25
N ILE A 196 10.82 -16.31 -0.60
CA ILE A 196 9.75 -15.74 0.26
C ILE A 196 9.62 -16.55 1.55
N ALA A 197 9.69 -17.88 1.48
CA ALA A 197 9.65 -18.74 2.67
C ALA A 197 10.81 -18.45 3.65
N ASP A 198 12.04 -18.34 3.14
CA ASP A 198 13.21 -17.95 3.96
C ASP A 198 13.03 -16.56 4.59
N PHE A 199 12.51 -15.60 3.83
CA PHE A 199 12.18 -14.28 4.38
C PHE A 199 11.15 -14.40 5.52
N CYS A 200 10.09 -15.19 5.32
CA CYS A 200 9.04 -15.37 6.31
C CYS A 200 9.50 -16.05 7.61
N GLU A 201 10.53 -16.91 7.54
CA GLU A 201 11.15 -17.52 8.72
C GLU A 201 12.01 -16.52 9.50
N ARG A 202 12.74 -15.64 8.79
CA ARG A 202 13.62 -14.63 9.41
C ARG A 202 12.88 -13.41 9.96
N PHE A 203 11.81 -13.00 9.28
CA PHE A 203 11.15 -11.71 9.51
C PHE A 203 10.61 -11.51 10.94
N PRO A 204 9.99 -12.50 11.62
CA PRO A 204 9.54 -12.32 13.01
C PRO A 204 10.66 -11.89 13.96
N GLY A 205 11.87 -12.46 13.81
CA GLY A 205 13.02 -12.06 14.63
C GLY A 205 13.44 -10.61 14.38
N CYS A 206 13.31 -10.12 13.14
CA CYS A 206 13.55 -8.71 12.83
C CYS A 206 12.49 -7.79 13.45
N VAL A 207 11.22 -8.21 13.49
CA VAL A 207 10.15 -7.46 14.16
C VAL A 207 10.40 -7.38 15.67
N ASP A 208 10.86 -8.46 16.28
CA ASP A 208 11.20 -8.50 17.71
C ASP A 208 12.38 -7.54 18.04
N ASP A 209 13.35 -7.41 17.13
CA ASP A 209 14.42 -6.41 17.25
C ASP A 209 13.85 -4.98 17.23
N TYR A 210 12.86 -4.69 16.38
CA TYR A 210 12.21 -3.37 16.33
C TYR A 210 11.45 -3.06 17.62
N GLU A 211 10.70 -4.04 18.14
CA GLU A 211 9.97 -3.89 19.40
C GLU A 211 10.92 -3.67 20.57
N THR A 212 12.04 -4.39 20.60
CA THR A 212 13.09 -4.23 21.62
C THR A 212 13.62 -2.79 21.65
N LEU A 213 13.73 -2.13 20.49
CA LEU A 213 14.21 -0.75 20.38
C LEU A 213 13.15 0.31 20.70
N LEU A 214 11.89 0.07 20.36
CA LEU A 214 10.81 1.07 20.43
C LEU A 214 9.75 0.78 21.49
N THR A 215 9.21 -0.43 21.55
CA THR A 215 7.96 -0.74 22.25
C THR A 215 8.07 -0.41 23.72
N ASP A 216 9.16 -0.79 24.39
CA ASP A 216 9.41 -0.50 25.82
C ASP A 216 10.27 0.72 26.08
N ASN A 217 10.65 1.44 25.03
CA ASN A 217 11.46 2.64 25.17
C ASN A 217 10.65 3.77 25.81
N ARG A 218 11.18 4.31 26.90
CA ARG A 218 10.57 5.41 27.65
C ARG A 218 10.37 6.66 26.80
N ILE A 219 11.35 6.98 25.94
CA ILE A 219 11.31 8.16 25.07
C ILE A 219 10.20 7.99 24.03
N TRP A 220 10.07 6.79 23.47
CA TRP A 220 9.02 6.48 22.49
C TRP A 220 7.63 6.59 23.11
N LYS A 221 7.41 5.96 24.27
CA LYS A 221 6.12 6.06 24.99
C LYS A 221 5.78 7.51 25.34
N GLN A 222 6.73 8.30 25.83
CA GLN A 222 6.51 9.72 26.13
C GLN A 222 6.11 10.56 24.90
N ARG A 223 6.54 10.16 23.70
CA ARG A 223 6.29 10.87 22.44
C ARG A 223 5.14 10.31 21.62
N THR A 224 4.41 9.30 22.12
CA THR A 224 3.33 8.64 21.36
C THR A 224 2.09 8.37 22.21
N VAL A 225 2.24 8.12 23.51
CA VAL A 225 1.11 7.86 24.40
C VAL A 225 0.31 9.15 24.64
N ASN A 226 -1.01 9.06 24.56
CA ASN A 226 -1.95 10.19 24.69
C ASN A 226 -1.79 11.34 23.67
N ILE A 227 -1.15 11.08 22.53
CA ILE A 227 -1.04 12.07 21.45
C ILE A 227 -2.04 11.72 20.34
N GLY A 228 -2.75 12.72 19.83
CA GLY A 228 -3.68 12.56 18.71
C GLY A 228 -4.79 11.53 19.00
N VAL A 229 -5.34 11.58 20.21
CA VAL A 229 -6.40 10.68 20.68
C VAL A 229 -7.68 10.92 19.89
N VAL A 230 -8.27 9.86 19.36
CA VAL A 230 -9.53 9.93 18.60
C VAL A 230 -10.51 8.92 19.18
N THR A 231 -11.72 9.39 19.50
CA THR A 231 -12.77 8.51 20.02
C THR A 231 -13.37 7.65 18.90
N PRO A 232 -13.89 6.44 19.20
CA PRO A 232 -14.51 5.56 18.21
C PRO A 232 -15.60 6.25 17.38
N GLU A 233 -16.52 6.97 18.05
CA GLU A 233 -17.63 7.67 17.38
C GLU A 233 -17.13 8.75 16.43
N ARG A 234 -16.09 9.48 16.83
CA ARG A 234 -15.53 10.55 16.03
C ARG A 234 -14.72 10.02 14.84
N ALA A 235 -13.99 8.92 15.02
CA ALA A 235 -13.30 8.23 13.94
C ALA A 235 -14.26 7.82 12.81
N LEU A 236 -15.45 7.30 13.16
CA LEU A 236 -16.50 7.00 12.18
C LEU A 236 -17.04 8.26 11.49
N ALA A 237 -17.32 9.31 12.25
CA ALA A 237 -17.86 10.56 11.71
C ALA A 237 -16.88 11.26 10.74
N LEU A 238 -15.58 11.12 10.97
CA LEU A 238 -14.51 11.65 10.11
C LEU A 238 -14.19 10.74 8.92
N GLY A 239 -14.82 9.56 8.83
CA GLY A 239 -14.61 8.61 7.76
C GLY A 239 -13.23 7.94 7.79
N PHE A 240 -12.64 7.78 8.98
CA PHE A 240 -11.39 7.04 9.15
C PHE A 240 -11.56 5.56 8.80
N SER A 241 -10.48 4.96 8.32
CA SER A 241 -10.37 3.54 7.99
C SER A 241 -8.99 3.01 8.34
N GLY A 242 -8.83 1.68 8.35
CA GLY A 242 -7.54 1.02 8.59
C GLY A 242 -7.01 1.13 10.02
N PRO A 243 -5.68 1.28 10.18
CA PRO A 243 -5.05 1.39 11.49
C PRO A 243 -5.58 2.55 12.34
N MET A 244 -6.03 3.65 11.72
CA MET A 244 -6.63 4.79 12.44
C MET A 244 -7.95 4.43 13.12
N LEU A 245 -8.77 3.60 12.45
CA LEU A 245 -10.05 3.15 12.97
C LEU A 245 -9.86 2.03 14.01
N ARG A 246 -9.00 1.06 13.72
CA ARG A 246 -8.65 -0.05 14.62
C ARG A 246 -7.94 0.42 15.88
N GLY A 247 -7.04 1.39 15.78
CA GLY A 247 -6.38 2.00 16.94
C GLY A 247 -7.37 2.66 17.91
N SER A 248 -8.50 3.14 17.41
CA SER A 248 -9.57 3.78 18.20
C SER A 248 -10.55 2.79 18.83
N GLY A 249 -10.32 1.47 18.71
CA GLY A 249 -11.15 0.44 19.36
C GLY A 249 -12.28 -0.14 18.52
N ILE A 250 -12.33 0.15 17.21
CA ILE A 250 -13.34 -0.41 16.31
C ILE A 250 -12.76 -1.58 15.53
N GLU A 251 -13.36 -2.77 15.72
CA GLU A 251 -13.00 -3.98 14.98
C GLU A 251 -13.59 -3.96 13.55
N TRP A 252 -12.90 -3.26 12.65
CA TRP A 252 -13.26 -3.16 11.24
C TRP A 252 -12.06 -3.40 10.33
N ASP A 253 -12.19 -4.39 9.46
CA ASP A 253 -11.22 -4.75 8.41
C ASP A 253 -12.00 -5.35 7.24
N LEU A 254 -11.82 -4.81 6.04
CA LEU A 254 -12.55 -5.29 4.86
C LEU A 254 -12.22 -6.75 4.54
N ARG A 255 -10.99 -7.21 4.81
CA ARG A 255 -10.57 -8.59 4.49
C ARG A 255 -11.37 -9.66 5.23
N LYS A 256 -11.93 -9.35 6.42
CA LYS A 256 -12.82 -10.26 7.16
C LYS A 256 -14.31 -9.93 7.01
N LYS A 257 -14.68 -8.65 7.05
CA LYS A 257 -16.11 -8.25 7.06
C LYS A 257 -16.72 -8.28 5.64
N GLN A 258 -15.91 -7.96 4.62
CA GLN A 258 -16.30 -7.99 3.21
C GLN A 258 -15.17 -8.65 2.39
N PRO A 259 -14.94 -9.95 2.60
CA PRO A 259 -13.79 -10.64 2.01
C PRO A 259 -13.83 -10.55 0.48
N TYR A 260 -12.68 -10.25 -0.10
CA TYR A 260 -12.41 -10.30 -1.52
C TYR A 260 -11.37 -11.38 -1.80
N GLU A 261 -11.34 -11.88 -3.03
CA GLU A 261 -10.42 -12.93 -3.47
C GLU A 261 -10.44 -14.16 -2.54
N VAL A 262 -9.35 -14.43 -1.81
CA VAL A 262 -9.16 -15.64 -1.00
C VAL A 262 -8.95 -15.34 0.50
N TYR A 263 -9.18 -14.09 0.93
CA TYR A 263 -9.03 -13.72 2.35
C TYR A 263 -9.99 -14.47 3.28
N ASP A 264 -11.06 -15.06 2.75
CA ASP A 264 -12.02 -15.94 3.45
C ASP A 264 -11.43 -17.31 3.82
N ARG A 265 -10.46 -17.81 3.04
CA ARG A 265 -9.81 -19.13 3.26
C ARG A 265 -8.52 -19.04 4.08
N VAL A 266 -8.06 -17.83 4.40
CA VAL A 266 -6.81 -17.60 5.13
C VAL A 266 -7.09 -17.24 6.59
N GLU A 267 -6.32 -17.85 7.49
CA GLU A 267 -6.43 -17.61 8.92
C GLU A 267 -5.49 -16.50 9.38
N PHE A 268 -6.08 -15.45 9.94
CA PHE A 268 -5.38 -14.31 10.56
C PHE A 268 -6.32 -13.60 11.53
N ASP A 269 -5.72 -12.87 12.47
CA ASP A 269 -6.41 -12.12 13.51
C ASP A 269 -6.34 -10.60 13.23
N ILE A 270 -7.34 -9.84 13.69
CA ILE A 270 -7.37 -8.38 13.52
C ILE A 270 -6.88 -7.73 14.83
N PRO A 271 -5.76 -6.98 14.81
CA PRO A 271 -5.34 -6.22 15.98
C PRO A 271 -6.22 -4.98 16.17
N VAL A 272 -6.60 -4.70 17.42
CA VAL A 272 -7.46 -3.58 17.80
C VAL A 272 -6.83 -2.86 19.00
N GLY A 273 -6.77 -1.52 18.92
CA GLY A 273 -6.31 -0.65 20.00
C GLY A 273 -7.41 -0.35 21.01
N VAL A 274 -7.11 0.39 22.08
CA VAL A 274 -8.09 0.65 23.16
C VAL A 274 -8.30 2.15 23.36
N ASN A 275 -7.22 2.92 23.40
CA ASN A 275 -7.20 4.33 23.78
C ASN A 275 -7.33 5.26 22.56
N GLY A 276 -7.00 4.80 21.35
CA GLY A 276 -7.06 5.64 20.14
C GLY A 276 -5.90 6.61 19.97
N ASP A 277 -4.80 6.40 20.69
CA ASP A 277 -3.59 7.23 20.62
C ASP A 277 -2.62 6.77 19.52
N CYS A 278 -1.54 7.53 19.35
CA CYS A 278 -0.48 7.21 18.40
C CYS A 278 0.23 5.88 18.72
N TYR A 279 0.34 5.53 20.00
CA TYR A 279 1.00 4.30 20.45
C TYR A 279 0.19 3.04 20.12
N ASP A 280 -1.12 3.05 20.33
CA ASP A 280 -2.00 1.93 19.97
C ASP A 280 -1.99 1.69 18.46
N ARG A 281 -1.97 2.75 17.65
CA ARG A 281 -1.82 2.63 16.18
C ARG A 281 -0.48 2.03 15.79
N TYR A 282 0.58 2.33 16.52
CA TYR A 282 1.88 1.71 16.34
C TYR A 282 1.82 0.21 16.62
N LEU A 283 1.25 -0.20 17.75
CA LEU A 283 1.11 -1.62 18.10
C LEU A 283 0.25 -2.37 17.07
N VAL A 284 -0.86 -1.76 16.61
CA VAL A 284 -1.71 -2.33 15.56
C VAL A 284 -0.92 -2.61 14.28
N ARG A 285 -0.08 -1.67 13.82
CA ARG A 285 0.74 -1.86 12.61
C ARG A 285 1.83 -2.91 12.81
N VAL A 286 2.44 -2.99 13.99
CA VAL A 286 3.44 -4.01 14.29
C VAL A 286 2.82 -5.41 14.29
N GLU A 287 1.65 -5.57 14.90
CA GLU A 287 0.95 -6.84 14.89
C GLU A 287 0.44 -7.19 13.48
N GLU A 288 0.00 -6.21 12.69
CA GLU A 288 -0.33 -6.42 11.27
C GLU A 288 0.84 -6.96 10.47
N MET A 289 2.08 -6.55 10.74
CA MET A 289 3.27 -7.13 10.08
C MET A 289 3.41 -8.63 10.38
N ARG A 290 3.15 -9.07 11.63
CA ARG A 290 3.17 -10.48 12.01
C ARG A 290 2.05 -11.27 11.34
N GLN A 291 0.83 -10.71 11.32
CA GLN A 291 -0.31 -11.34 10.67
C GLN A 291 -0.12 -11.43 9.15
N SER A 292 0.45 -10.40 8.52
CA SER A 292 0.81 -10.42 7.09
C SER A 292 1.80 -11.53 6.79
N ASN A 293 2.82 -11.71 7.64
CA ASN A 293 3.79 -12.80 7.49
C ASN A 293 3.12 -14.18 7.58
N ARG A 294 2.18 -14.37 8.52
CA ARG A 294 1.40 -15.60 8.68
C ARG A 294 0.52 -15.89 7.45
N ILE A 295 -0.06 -14.85 6.83
CA ILE A 295 -0.83 -14.99 5.58
C ILE A 295 0.09 -15.42 4.44
N ILE A 296 1.25 -14.78 4.28
CA ILE A 296 2.21 -15.10 3.22
C ILE A 296 2.65 -16.56 3.31
N GLN A 297 2.97 -17.07 4.52
CA GLN A 297 3.33 -18.47 4.73
C GLN A 297 2.23 -19.43 4.24
N GLN A 298 0.97 -19.19 4.62
CA GLN A 298 -0.17 -19.99 4.17
C GLN A 298 -0.36 -19.95 2.64
N CYS A 299 -0.17 -18.78 2.03
CA CYS A 299 -0.26 -18.65 0.58
C CYS A 299 0.88 -19.38 -0.14
N VAL A 300 2.11 -19.34 0.38
CA VAL A 300 3.27 -20.03 -0.19
C VAL A 300 3.07 -21.55 -0.15
N ASP A 301 2.62 -22.09 0.99
CA ASP A 301 2.35 -23.52 1.13
C ASP A 301 1.27 -23.99 0.16
N TRP A 302 0.18 -23.22 0.01
CA TRP A 302 -0.87 -23.55 -0.94
C TRP A 302 -0.40 -23.47 -2.41
N LEU A 303 0.42 -22.46 -2.76
CA LEU A 303 0.92 -22.24 -4.12
C LEU A 303 1.92 -23.31 -4.57
N ARG A 304 2.62 -23.97 -3.64
CA ARG A 304 3.52 -25.11 -3.91
C ARG A 304 2.75 -26.34 -4.36
N ASP A 305 1.62 -26.61 -3.72
CA ASP A 305 0.83 -27.81 -4.00
C ASP A 305 -0.09 -27.65 -5.23
N ASN A 306 -0.47 -26.41 -5.58
CA ASN A 306 -1.51 -26.13 -6.57
C ASN A 306 -0.97 -25.35 -7.81
N PRO A 307 -0.51 -26.07 -8.86
CA PRO A 307 -0.26 -25.46 -10.15
C PRO A 307 -1.58 -25.13 -10.88
N GLY A 308 -1.61 -24.05 -11.64
CA GLY A 308 -2.84 -23.60 -12.33
C GLY A 308 -2.62 -22.39 -13.23
N PRO A 309 -3.67 -21.94 -13.95
CA PRO A 309 -3.58 -20.75 -14.80
C PRO A 309 -3.57 -19.47 -13.94
N VAL A 310 -2.78 -18.49 -14.36
CA VAL A 310 -2.65 -17.17 -13.68
C VAL A 310 -3.50 -16.06 -14.33
N MET A 311 -4.16 -16.36 -15.44
CA MET A 311 -4.99 -15.41 -16.17
C MET A 311 -6.23 -16.12 -16.71
N VAL A 312 -7.33 -15.39 -16.85
CA VAL A 312 -8.59 -15.88 -17.43
C VAL A 312 -8.36 -16.33 -18.87
N GLY A 313 -8.97 -17.45 -19.27
CA GLY A 313 -8.82 -18.02 -20.62
C GLY A 313 -9.56 -17.26 -21.73
N ASP A 314 -10.27 -16.16 -21.42
CA ASP A 314 -10.98 -15.34 -22.40
C ASP A 314 -10.01 -14.36 -23.08
N ALA A 315 -9.65 -14.67 -24.32
CA ALA A 315 -8.76 -13.88 -25.16
C ALA A 315 -9.30 -12.47 -25.50
N LYS A 316 -10.56 -12.14 -25.16
CA LYS A 316 -11.11 -10.79 -25.32
C LYS A 316 -10.76 -9.85 -24.18
N VAL A 317 -10.37 -10.38 -23.03
CA VAL A 317 -9.98 -9.60 -21.84
C VAL A 317 -8.49 -9.77 -21.58
N ALA A 318 -8.02 -11.02 -21.63
CA ALA A 318 -6.64 -11.41 -21.41
C ALA A 318 -5.87 -11.52 -22.72
N PRO A 319 -4.63 -11.00 -22.82
CA PRO A 319 -3.79 -11.25 -23.99
C PRO A 319 -3.44 -12.76 -24.10
N PRO A 320 -3.48 -13.35 -25.31
CA PRO A 320 -3.10 -14.75 -25.51
C PRO A 320 -1.59 -14.94 -25.28
N GLN A 321 -1.18 -16.19 -25.05
CA GLN A 321 0.23 -16.51 -24.89
C GLN A 321 1.01 -16.26 -26.18
N ARG A 322 2.29 -15.91 -26.05
CA ARG A 322 3.15 -15.59 -27.20
C ARG A 322 3.33 -16.73 -28.20
N PRO A 323 3.45 -18.02 -27.80
CA PRO A 323 3.50 -19.13 -28.75
C PRO A 323 2.21 -19.21 -29.57
N ASP A 324 1.05 -19.15 -28.92
CA ASP A 324 -0.27 -19.27 -29.57
C ASP A 324 -0.54 -18.12 -30.52
N MET A 325 -0.23 -16.88 -30.10
CA MET A 325 -0.32 -15.68 -30.94
C MET A 325 0.48 -15.78 -32.25
N LYS A 326 1.58 -16.55 -32.28
CA LYS A 326 2.40 -16.73 -33.48
C LYS A 326 1.92 -17.87 -34.38
N ALA A 327 1.16 -18.81 -33.83
CA ALA A 327 0.70 -20.00 -34.54
C ALA A 327 -0.72 -19.83 -35.07
N ASP A 328 -1.59 -19.17 -34.30
CA ASP A 328 -3.01 -19.04 -34.56
C ASP A 328 -3.39 -17.61 -34.98
N MET A 329 -4.26 -17.51 -35.99
CA MET A 329 -4.74 -16.25 -36.55
C MET A 329 -5.72 -15.55 -35.59
N GLU A 330 -6.59 -16.30 -34.91
CA GLU A 330 -7.57 -15.72 -33.98
C GLU A 330 -6.86 -15.06 -32.79
N SER A 331 -5.89 -15.76 -32.21
CA SER A 331 -5.01 -15.24 -31.17
C SER A 331 -4.28 -13.96 -31.59
N LEU A 332 -3.80 -13.89 -32.84
CA LEU A 332 -3.17 -12.69 -33.37
C LEU A 332 -4.16 -11.50 -33.49
N ILE A 333 -5.39 -11.76 -33.96
CA ILE A 333 -6.44 -10.74 -34.07
C ILE A 333 -6.79 -10.19 -32.68
N HIS A 334 -6.97 -11.07 -31.70
CA HIS A 334 -7.27 -10.69 -30.31
C HIS A 334 -6.15 -9.86 -29.70
N HIS A 335 -4.90 -10.30 -29.84
CA HIS A 335 -3.73 -9.52 -29.40
C HIS A 335 -3.69 -8.14 -30.07
N PHE A 336 -3.87 -8.07 -31.40
CA PHE A 336 -3.83 -6.80 -32.12
C PHE A 336 -4.91 -5.82 -31.64
N LYS A 337 -6.17 -6.28 -31.48
CA LYS A 337 -7.26 -5.42 -30.99
C LYS A 337 -7.06 -4.98 -29.54
N LEU A 338 -6.64 -5.88 -28.65
CA LEU A 338 -6.42 -5.56 -27.24
C LEU A 338 -5.38 -4.46 -27.02
N PHE A 339 -4.31 -4.44 -27.81
CA PHE A 339 -3.24 -3.44 -27.64
C PHE A 339 -3.45 -2.15 -28.43
N THR A 340 -4.30 -2.16 -29.46
CA THR A 340 -4.62 -0.96 -30.25
C THR A 340 -5.86 -0.24 -29.74
N GLU A 341 -6.97 -0.96 -29.63
CA GLU A 341 -8.27 -0.44 -29.18
C GLU A 341 -8.45 -0.64 -27.66
N GLY A 342 -8.06 -1.79 -27.12
CA GLY A 342 -8.41 -2.19 -25.75
C GLY A 342 -9.71 -3.00 -25.69
N PHE A 343 -10.08 -3.45 -24.50
CA PHE A 343 -11.37 -4.10 -24.27
C PHE A 343 -12.44 -3.06 -23.93
N CYS A 344 -13.68 -3.32 -24.35
CA CYS A 344 -14.84 -2.50 -23.99
C CYS A 344 -15.46 -3.05 -22.72
N VAL A 345 -15.72 -2.16 -21.76
CA VAL A 345 -16.36 -2.52 -20.49
C VAL A 345 -17.84 -2.19 -20.59
N PRO A 346 -18.77 -3.09 -20.19
CA PRO A 346 -20.21 -2.80 -20.20
C PRO A 346 -20.56 -1.46 -19.54
N ALA A 347 -21.61 -0.81 -20.02
CA ALA A 347 -22.06 0.44 -19.43
C ALA A 347 -22.60 0.19 -18.01
N GLY A 348 -22.12 0.97 -17.04
CA GLY A 348 -22.46 0.78 -15.63
C GLY A 348 -21.52 1.52 -14.69
N GLU A 349 -21.81 1.39 -13.39
CA GLU A 349 -21.04 1.99 -12.31
C GLU A 349 -20.61 0.90 -11.34
N ALA A 350 -19.35 0.94 -10.90
CA ALA A 350 -18.84 0.02 -9.89
C ALA A 350 -17.98 0.74 -8.87
N TYR A 351 -18.22 0.43 -7.60
CA TYR A 351 -17.31 0.70 -6.50
C TYR A 351 -16.69 -0.63 -6.06
N ALA A 352 -15.36 -0.67 -6.04
CA ALA A 352 -14.58 -1.71 -5.39
C ALA A 352 -13.66 -1.07 -4.37
N ALA A 353 -13.58 -1.68 -3.19
CA ALA A 353 -12.76 -1.22 -2.09
C ALA A 353 -11.93 -2.39 -1.57
N LEU A 354 -10.71 -2.10 -1.15
CA LEU A 354 -9.80 -3.04 -0.52
C LEU A 354 -9.23 -2.48 0.78
N GLU A 355 -8.75 -3.37 1.65
CA GLU A 355 -8.02 -2.96 2.85
C GLU A 355 -6.56 -2.66 2.48
N HIS A 356 -6.31 -1.46 1.97
CA HIS A 356 -4.95 -0.97 1.73
C HIS A 356 -4.20 -0.83 3.06
N PRO A 357 -2.85 -0.90 3.12
CA PRO A 357 -2.11 -0.82 4.38
C PRO A 357 -2.35 0.48 5.18
N LYS A 358 -2.75 1.55 4.47
CA LYS A 358 -3.16 2.83 5.06
C LYS A 358 -4.63 2.86 5.52
N GLY A 359 -5.49 2.00 4.96
CA GLY A 359 -6.93 1.94 5.25
C GLY A 359 -7.74 1.54 4.03
N GLU A 360 -9.01 1.90 3.98
CA GLU A 360 -9.87 1.50 2.86
C GLU A 360 -9.56 2.37 1.63
N PHE A 361 -8.97 1.75 0.62
CA PHE A 361 -8.74 2.35 -0.69
C PHE A 361 -9.86 1.90 -1.64
N GLY A 362 -10.56 2.86 -2.24
CA GLY A 362 -11.68 2.59 -3.11
C GLY A 362 -11.51 3.18 -4.50
N CYS A 363 -11.87 2.41 -5.53
CA CYS A 363 -11.98 2.86 -6.90
C CYS A 363 -13.45 2.88 -7.32
N TYR A 364 -13.95 4.06 -7.68
CA TYR A 364 -15.26 4.26 -8.29
C TYR A 364 -15.10 4.51 -9.79
N LEU A 365 -15.61 3.58 -10.60
CA LEU A 365 -15.53 3.63 -12.05
C LEU A 365 -16.93 3.74 -12.66
N ILE A 366 -17.08 4.65 -13.62
CA ILE A 366 -18.24 4.76 -14.49
C ILE A 366 -17.78 4.45 -15.92
N SER A 367 -18.46 3.51 -16.57
CA SER A 367 -18.26 3.13 -17.97
C SER A 367 -19.52 3.46 -18.78
N ASP A 368 -19.35 4.02 -19.97
CA ASP A 368 -20.40 4.29 -20.95
C ASP A 368 -20.52 3.20 -22.03
N GLY A 369 -19.79 2.09 -21.89
CA GLY A 369 -19.69 1.04 -22.89
C GLY A 369 -18.46 1.16 -23.81
N ALA A 370 -17.68 2.24 -23.67
CA ALA A 370 -16.46 2.43 -24.46
C ALA A 370 -15.27 1.65 -23.87
N ASN A 371 -14.12 1.77 -24.56
CA ASN A 371 -12.82 1.24 -24.14
C ASN A 371 -12.08 2.12 -23.11
N LYS A 372 -12.68 3.24 -22.70
CA LYS A 372 -12.12 4.22 -21.77
C LYS A 372 -13.10 4.44 -20.60
N PRO A 373 -12.61 4.70 -19.39
CA PRO A 373 -13.48 5.07 -18.28
C PRO A 373 -14.10 6.45 -18.56
N PHE A 374 -15.42 6.55 -18.45
CA PHE A 374 -16.12 7.83 -18.51
C PHE A 374 -15.75 8.72 -17.32
N ARG A 375 -15.70 8.11 -16.13
CA ARG A 375 -15.22 8.75 -14.90
C ARG A 375 -14.48 7.73 -14.04
N CYS A 376 -13.37 8.16 -13.48
CA CYS A 376 -12.62 7.42 -12.46
C CYS A 376 -12.45 8.33 -11.24
N LYS A 377 -12.98 7.92 -10.10
CA LYS A 377 -12.79 8.61 -8.82
C LYS A 377 -12.11 7.66 -7.85
N ILE A 378 -11.02 8.12 -7.24
CA ILE A 378 -10.29 7.37 -6.22
C ILE A 378 -10.62 7.93 -4.84
N ARG A 379 -10.98 7.03 -3.92
CA ARG A 379 -11.13 7.30 -2.49
C ARG A 379 -9.86 6.84 -1.80
N ALA A 380 -8.94 7.76 -1.54
CA ALA A 380 -7.73 7.45 -0.78
C ALA A 380 -7.96 7.64 0.73
N PRO A 381 -7.43 6.73 1.56
CA PRO A 381 -7.56 6.81 3.01
C PRO A 381 -6.88 8.06 3.59
N GLY A 382 -5.67 8.41 3.13
CA GLY A 382 -4.91 9.54 3.66
C GLY A 382 -5.60 10.90 3.50
N PHE A 383 -6.53 11.05 2.55
CA PHE A 383 -7.29 12.30 2.39
C PHE A 383 -8.29 12.51 3.51
N ALA A 384 -8.98 11.44 3.93
CA ALA A 384 -9.88 11.49 5.08
C ALA A 384 -9.09 11.71 6.37
N HIS A 385 -7.94 11.04 6.53
CA HIS A 385 -7.08 11.21 7.70
C HIS A 385 -6.55 12.64 7.83
N LEU A 386 -6.05 13.24 6.75
CA LEU A 386 -5.52 14.59 6.77
C LEU A 386 -6.62 15.65 7.01
N SER A 387 -7.87 15.38 6.61
CA SER A 387 -8.99 16.29 6.91
C SER A 387 -9.22 16.49 8.41
N ALA A 388 -8.86 15.49 9.22
CA ALA A 388 -8.98 15.52 10.67
C ALA A 388 -7.74 16.09 11.39
N MET A 389 -6.72 16.53 10.64
CA MET A 389 -5.46 17.03 11.20
C MET A 389 -5.67 18.17 12.20
N ASN A 390 -6.59 19.09 11.91
CA ASN A 390 -6.90 20.20 12.81
C ASN A 390 -7.41 19.72 14.19
N GLU A 391 -8.31 18.75 14.20
CA GLU A 391 -8.91 18.23 15.43
C GLU A 391 -7.92 17.40 16.25
N MET A 392 -7.08 16.62 15.57
CA MET A 392 -6.07 15.77 16.22
C MET A 392 -4.90 16.54 16.83
N VAL A 393 -4.64 17.76 16.36
CA VAL A 393 -3.47 18.56 16.76
C VAL A 393 -3.85 19.73 17.67
N SER A 394 -5.13 20.13 17.71
CA SER A 394 -5.58 21.20 18.59
C SER A 394 -5.32 20.82 20.06
N GLY A 395 -4.67 21.72 20.80
CA GLY A 395 -4.26 21.51 22.19
C GLY A 395 -2.92 20.79 22.38
N HIS A 396 -2.27 20.33 21.31
CA HIS A 396 -0.96 19.70 21.36
C HIS A 396 0.19 20.69 21.08
N MET A 397 1.42 20.27 21.38
CA MET A 397 2.62 21.06 21.11
C MET A 397 3.10 20.85 19.67
N LEU A 398 3.94 21.77 19.16
CA LEU A 398 4.53 21.69 17.82
C LEU A 398 5.27 20.36 17.55
N ALA A 399 5.95 19.82 18.56
CA ALA A 399 6.68 18.56 18.44
C ALA A 399 5.77 17.33 18.28
N ASP A 400 4.51 17.42 18.73
CA ASP A 400 3.54 16.34 18.66
C ASP A 400 2.87 16.28 17.29
N VAL A 401 2.79 17.42 16.59
CA VAL A 401 2.31 17.50 15.19
C VAL A 401 3.03 16.49 14.30
N VAL A 402 4.36 16.43 14.45
CA VAL A 402 5.21 15.53 13.67
C VAL A 402 4.87 14.07 13.96
N ALA A 403 4.60 13.73 15.23
CA ALA A 403 4.16 12.39 15.59
C ALA A 403 2.79 12.08 14.98
N VAL A 404 1.83 13.02 15.05
CA VAL A 404 0.50 12.86 14.46
C VAL A 404 0.57 12.65 12.95
N ILE A 405 1.34 13.47 12.21
CA ILE A 405 1.57 13.31 10.75
C ILE A 405 2.12 11.91 10.46
N GLY A 406 3.14 11.49 11.21
CA GLY A 406 3.74 10.19 11.06
C GLY A 406 2.73 9.06 11.28
N THR A 407 1.86 9.13 12.31
CA THR A 407 0.90 8.05 12.61
C THR A 407 -0.19 7.86 11.56
N GLN A 408 -0.60 8.95 10.90
CA GLN A 408 -1.57 8.92 9.81
C GLN A 408 -1.00 8.26 8.55
N ASP A 409 0.33 8.18 8.43
CA ASP A 409 1.02 7.53 7.31
C ASP A 409 0.64 8.13 5.96
N ILE A 410 0.86 9.43 5.81
CA ILE A 410 0.38 10.19 4.67
C ILE A 410 1.38 10.11 3.53
N VAL A 411 0.89 9.73 2.35
CA VAL A 411 1.64 9.84 1.09
C VAL A 411 0.94 10.84 0.18
N PHE A 412 1.59 11.96 -0.12
CA PHE A 412 0.95 13.06 -0.86
C PHE A 412 0.57 12.72 -2.31
N GLY A 413 1.11 11.64 -2.87
CA GLY A 413 0.66 11.16 -4.19
C GLY A 413 -0.78 10.63 -4.17
N GLU A 414 -1.19 9.98 -3.08
CA GLU A 414 -2.59 9.67 -2.81
C GLU A 414 -3.31 10.81 -2.08
N VAL A 415 -2.57 11.85 -1.65
CA VAL A 415 -2.97 13.21 -1.23
C VAL A 415 -3.68 14.04 -2.29
N ASP A 416 -3.08 14.04 -3.45
CA ASP A 416 -3.27 15.07 -4.46
C ASP A 416 -3.45 14.38 -5.81
N ARG A 417 -4.70 14.09 -6.18
CA ARG A 417 -5.03 13.23 -7.33
C ARG A 417 -5.77 13.97 -8.42
#